data_AF-A0A967VAM6-F1
#
_entry.id   AF-A0A967VAM6-F1
#
_cell.length_a   1.000
_cell.length_b   1.000
_cell.length_c   1.000
_cell.angle_alpha   90.00
_cell.angle_beta   90.00
_cell.angle_gamma   90.00
#
_symmetry.space_group_name_H-M   'P 1'
#
loop_
_entity.id
_entity.type
_entity.pdbx_description
1 polymer ?
#
loop_
_entity_poly.entity_id
_entity_poly.type
_entity_poly.pdbx_seq_one_letter_code
_entity_poly.pdbx_strand_id
1 'polypeptide(L)'
;MSEERAKRKLSGILSADAVGYSRLMQEDEASTIRTLEDSKRLMSELIEQFKGRVVDAPGDNLLAEFASIVDATECAVKIQQKLKTRNADLPDNRRMEFRIGINLGDVVEEADRIYGDGVNIAARVESMAEPGGI
;
A
#
# COMPACT_ATOMS: atom_id res chain seq x y z
N MET A 1 -3.61 29.63 -20.29
CA MET A 1 -3.80 28.44 -19.46
C MET A 1 -2.42 28.03 -18.99
N SER A 2 -2.02 28.40 -17.76
CA SER A 2 -0.68 28.08 -17.28
C SER A 2 -0.57 26.57 -17.11
N GLU A 3 0.43 25.97 -17.74
CA GLU A 3 0.90 24.64 -17.34
C GLU A 3 1.21 24.71 -15.84
N GLU A 4 0.37 24.05 -15.04
CA GLU A 4 0.64 23.87 -13.63
C GLU A 4 1.95 23.08 -13.55
N ARG A 5 3.04 23.78 -13.22
CA ARG A 5 4.39 23.20 -13.19
C ARG A 5 4.36 22.03 -12.22
N ALA A 6 4.45 20.81 -12.75
CA ALA A 6 4.48 19.59 -11.98
C ALA A 6 5.54 19.72 -10.86
N LYS A 7 5.10 19.55 -9.60
CA LYS A 7 5.91 19.89 -8.43
C LYS A 7 6.81 18.71 -8.10
N ARG A 8 8.13 18.91 -8.17
CA ARG A 8 9.11 17.91 -7.73
C ARG A 8 9.31 17.99 -6.22
N LYS A 9 9.28 16.84 -5.55
CA LYS A 9 9.58 16.72 -4.12
C LYS A 9 10.20 15.35 -3.81
N LEU A 10 11.00 15.29 -2.74
CA LEU A 10 11.45 14.03 -2.16
C LEU A 10 10.33 13.48 -1.28
N SER A 11 9.94 12.22 -1.48
CA SER A 11 8.83 11.58 -0.76
C SER A 11 9.16 10.15 -0.36
N GLY A 12 8.68 9.74 0.81
CA GLY A 12 8.63 8.33 1.20
C GLY A 12 7.43 7.67 0.53
N ILE A 13 7.65 6.56 -0.15
CA ILE A 13 6.65 5.90 -0.99
C ILE A 13 6.43 4.51 -0.43
N LEU A 14 5.18 4.17 -0.14
CA LEU A 14 4.75 2.86 0.32
C LEU A 14 3.86 2.24 -0.77
N SER A 15 4.29 1.09 -1.30
CA SER A 15 3.47 0.25 -2.18
C SER A 15 3.06 -1.00 -1.40
N ALA A 16 1.79 -1.36 -1.45
CA ALA A 16 1.27 -2.58 -0.85
C ALA A 16 0.43 -3.35 -1.88
N ASP A 17 0.48 -4.68 -1.83
CA ASP A 17 -0.26 -5.57 -2.74
C ASP A 17 -0.69 -6.85 -2.04
N ALA A 18 -1.88 -7.36 -2.39
CA ALA A 18 -2.42 -8.56 -1.78
C ALA A 18 -1.81 -9.83 -2.41
N VAL A 19 -1.46 -10.81 -1.58
CA VAL A 19 -0.93 -12.09 -2.04
C VAL A 19 -2.07 -13.00 -2.48
N GLY A 20 -2.00 -13.50 -3.72
CA GLY A 20 -2.91 -14.53 -4.21
C GLY A 20 -4.35 -14.05 -4.42
N TYR A 21 -4.57 -12.75 -4.64
CA TYR A 21 -5.89 -12.15 -4.86
C TYR A 21 -6.70 -12.86 -5.95
N SER A 22 -6.11 -13.18 -7.10
CA SER A 22 -6.82 -13.88 -8.18
C SER A 22 -7.35 -15.26 -7.77
N ARG A 23 -6.62 -15.99 -6.92
CA ARG A 23 -7.08 -17.28 -6.37
C ARG A 23 -8.26 -17.08 -5.42
N LEU A 24 -8.15 -16.12 -4.51
CA LEU A 24 -9.22 -15.79 -3.55
C LEU A 24 -10.51 -15.37 -4.28
N MET A 25 -10.39 -14.57 -5.33
CA MET A 25 -11.51 -14.15 -6.18
C MET A 25 -12.21 -15.33 -6.87
N GLN A 26 -11.47 -16.37 -7.29
CA GLN A 26 -12.05 -17.57 -7.89
C GLN A 26 -12.78 -18.45 -6.87
N GLU A 27 -12.31 -18.48 -5.62
CA GLU A 27 -12.90 -19.29 -4.55
C GLU A 27 -14.17 -18.65 -3.98
N ASP A 28 -14.12 -17.36 -3.65
CA ASP A 28 -15.26 -16.59 -3.14
C ASP A 28 -15.06 -15.09 -3.41
N GLU A 29 -15.62 -14.61 -4.52
CA GLU A 29 -15.54 -13.22 -4.96
C GLU A 29 -16.09 -12.24 -3.91
N ALA A 30 -17.29 -12.52 -3.37
CA ALA A 30 -17.98 -11.60 -2.46
C ALA A 30 -17.24 -11.46 -1.12
N SER A 31 -16.72 -12.57 -0.58
CA SER A 31 -15.87 -12.53 0.62
C SER A 31 -14.56 -11.81 0.36
N THR A 32 -13.93 -12.05 -0.79
CA THR A 32 -12.62 -11.49 -1.13
C THR A 32 -12.69 -9.98 -1.26
N ILE A 33 -13.70 -9.45 -1.95
CA ILE A 33 -13.93 -8.01 -2.08
C ILE A 33 -14.10 -7.37 -0.69
N ARG A 34 -14.94 -7.94 0.19
CA ARG A 34 -15.14 -7.40 1.55
C ARG A 34 -13.84 -7.39 2.37
N THR A 35 -13.07 -8.48 2.30
CA THR A 35 -11.79 -8.60 3.02
C THR A 35 -10.77 -7.59 2.52
N LEU A 36 -10.72 -7.37 1.20
CA LEU A 36 -9.86 -6.37 0.59
C LEU A 36 -10.26 -4.95 0.99
N GLU A 37 -11.54 -4.61 0.91
CA GLU A 37 -12.06 -3.29 1.32
C GLU A 37 -11.76 -2.98 2.77
N ASP A 38 -11.95 -3.95 3.67
CA ASP A 38 -11.64 -3.79 5.09
C ASP A 38 -10.15 -3.66 5.37
N SER A 39 -9.31 -4.39 4.61
CA SER A 39 -7.85 -4.28 4.71
C SER A 39 -7.38 -2.92 4.20
N LYS A 40 -7.90 -2.46 3.04
CA LYS A 40 -7.61 -1.12 2.49
C LYS A 40 -8.05 -0.01 3.42
N ARG A 41 -9.26 -0.11 4.01
CA ARG A 41 -9.74 0.86 5.01
C ARG A 41 -8.81 0.95 6.22
N LEU A 42 -8.40 -0.20 6.76
CA LEU A 42 -7.45 -0.25 7.87
C LEU A 42 -6.10 0.36 7.50
N MET A 43 -5.59 0.07 6.30
CA MET A 43 -4.35 0.67 5.81
C MET A 43 -4.48 2.18 5.68
N SER A 44 -5.55 2.69 5.05
CA SER A 44 -5.81 4.13 4.91
C SER A 44 -5.87 4.84 6.26
N GLU A 45 -6.58 4.29 7.24
CA GLU A 45 -6.65 4.85 8.60
C GLU A 45 -5.27 4.94 9.27
N LEU A 46 -4.43 3.92 9.09
CA LEU A 46 -3.06 3.93 9.62
C LEU A 46 -2.17 4.90 8.85
N ILE A 47 -2.28 4.97 7.53
CA ILE A 47 -1.53 5.91 6.69
C ILE A 47 -1.81 7.34 7.15
N GLU A 48 -3.07 7.70 7.36
CA GLU A 48 -3.46 9.01 7.87
C GLU A 48 -2.92 9.27 9.29
N GLN A 49 -2.98 8.29 10.19
CA GLN A 49 -2.43 8.40 11.55
C GLN A 49 -0.92 8.68 11.56
N PHE A 50 -0.19 8.12 10.60
CA PHE A 50 1.23 8.35 10.38
C PHE A 50 1.50 9.50 9.39
N LYS A 51 0.54 10.42 9.22
CA LYS A 51 0.67 11.65 8.40
C LYS A 51 1.01 11.39 6.93
N GLY A 52 0.71 10.18 6.44
CA GLY A 52 0.77 9.83 5.04
C GLY A 52 -0.54 10.16 4.33
N ARG A 53 -0.52 9.99 3.01
CA ARG A 53 -1.68 10.14 2.13
C ARG A 53 -1.75 8.95 1.20
N VAL A 54 -2.94 8.34 1.07
CA VAL A 54 -3.21 7.38 0.00
C VAL A 54 -3.30 8.14 -1.32
N VAL A 55 -2.42 7.81 -2.25
CA VAL A 55 -2.37 8.43 -3.59
C VAL A 55 -3.28 7.68 -4.55
N ASP A 56 -3.22 6.35 -4.52
CA ASP A 56 -4.01 5.49 -5.39
C ASP A 56 -4.24 4.14 -4.73
N ALA A 57 -5.29 3.43 -5.13
CA ALA A 57 -5.59 2.09 -4.63
C ALA A 57 -6.27 1.20 -5.69
N PRO A 58 -5.66 1.01 -6.87
CA PRO A 58 -6.26 0.23 -7.95
C PRO A 58 -6.24 -1.27 -7.60
N GLY A 59 -7.32 -2.00 -7.95
CA GLY A 59 -7.37 -3.45 -7.79
C GLY A 59 -7.13 -3.88 -6.33
N ASP A 60 -6.13 -4.72 -6.11
CA ASP A 60 -5.63 -5.19 -4.81
C ASP A 60 -4.44 -4.40 -4.27
N ASN A 61 -3.89 -3.48 -5.06
CA ASN A 61 -2.77 -2.63 -4.66
C ASN A 61 -3.23 -1.39 -3.88
N LEU A 62 -2.31 -0.83 -3.09
CA LEU A 62 -2.43 0.46 -2.43
C LEU A 62 -1.09 1.20 -2.53
N LEU A 63 -1.14 2.46 -2.97
CA LEU A 63 0.00 3.35 -3.05
C LEU A 63 -0.22 4.53 -2.11
N ALA A 64 0.76 4.79 -1.25
CA ALA A 64 0.75 5.91 -0.33
C ALA A 64 2.07 6.67 -0.35
N GLU A 65 1.98 7.95 0.01
CA GLU A 65 3.15 8.79 0.19
C GLU A 65 3.23 9.41 1.59
N PHE A 66 4.45 9.71 2.01
CA PHE A 66 4.78 10.27 3.31
C PHE A 66 5.87 11.33 3.14
N ALA A 67 5.75 12.43 3.89
CA ALA A 67 6.84 13.42 3.96
C ALA A 67 8.07 12.91 4.74
N SER A 68 7.88 11.88 5.57
CA SER A 68 8.90 11.27 6.42
C SER A 68 9.02 9.79 6.08
N ILE A 69 10.22 9.34 5.71
CA ILE A 69 10.48 7.91 5.46
C ILE A 69 10.33 7.08 6.74
N VAL A 70 10.62 7.68 7.90
CA VAL A 70 10.46 7.03 9.21
C VAL A 70 8.98 6.73 9.46
N ASP A 71 8.10 7.71 9.19
CA ASP A 71 6.66 7.57 9.37
C ASP A 71 6.11 6.47 8.42
N ALA A 72 6.61 6.41 7.18
CA ALA A 72 6.26 5.35 6.22
C ALA A 72 6.66 3.96 6.75
N THR A 73 7.88 3.81 7.27
CA THR A 73 8.37 2.53 7.81
C THR A 73 7.61 2.10 9.05
N GLU A 74 7.37 3.00 10.00
CA GLU A 74 6.59 2.68 11.20
C GLU A 74 5.13 2.34 10.85
N CYS A 75 4.54 3.05 9.90
CA CYS A 75 3.20 2.75 9.37
C CYS A 75 3.14 1.34 8.78
N ALA A 76 4.09 0.97 7.92
CA ALA A 76 4.16 -0.36 7.31
C ALA A 76 4.27 -1.48 8.34
N VAL A 77 5.12 -1.31 9.36
CA VAL A 77 5.23 -2.27 10.47
C VAL A 77 3.89 -2.40 11.20
N LYS A 78 3.20 -1.28 11.45
CA LYS A 78 1.91 -1.30 12.12
C LYS A 78 0.82 -1.97 11.28
N ILE A 79 0.81 -1.72 9.97
CA ILE A 79 -0.08 -2.37 9.01
C ILE A 79 0.12 -3.89 9.08
N GLN A 80 1.37 -4.38 8.93
CA GLN A 80 1.64 -5.82 8.94
C GLN A 80 1.22 -6.48 10.26
N GLN A 81 1.48 -5.84 11.40
CA GLN A 81 1.03 -6.35 12.70
C GLN A 81 -0.50 -6.46 12.78
N LYS A 82 -1.24 -5.44 12.31
CA LYS A 82 -2.70 -5.42 12.36
C LYS A 82 -3.33 -6.42 11.39
N LEU A 83 -2.79 -6.55 10.19
CA LEU A 83 -3.23 -7.55 9.21
C LEU A 83 -2.97 -8.98 9.73
N LYS A 84 -1.80 -9.21 10.34
CA LYS A 84 -1.47 -10.49 10.98
C LYS A 84 -2.47 -10.84 12.10
N THR A 85 -2.81 -9.89 12.97
CA THR A 85 -3.84 -10.12 14.00
C THR A 85 -5.19 -10.48 13.37
N ARG A 86 -5.64 -9.75 12.34
CA ARG A 86 -6.92 -10.04 11.68
C ARG A 86 -6.93 -11.41 10.99
N ASN A 87 -5.84 -11.78 10.33
CA ASN A 87 -5.71 -13.06 9.66
C ASN A 87 -5.67 -14.24 10.64
N ALA A 88 -5.23 -14.03 11.88
CA ALA A 88 -5.19 -15.10 12.89
C ALA A 88 -6.58 -15.70 13.19
N ASP A 89 -7.63 -14.89 13.09
CA ASP A 89 -9.02 -15.31 13.33
C ASP A 89 -9.69 -15.96 12.10
N LEU A 90 -8.99 -15.97 10.96
CA LEU A 90 -9.50 -16.52 9.70
C LEU A 90 -8.90 -17.90 9.40
N PRO A 91 -9.65 -18.78 8.71
CA PRO A 91 -9.11 -20.03 8.18
C PRO A 91 -8.06 -19.73 7.10
N ASP A 92 -7.07 -20.62 6.96
CA ASP A 92 -5.89 -20.39 6.11
C ASP A 92 -6.24 -20.00 4.67
N ASN A 93 -7.27 -20.61 4.09
CA ASN A 93 -7.70 -20.31 2.72
C ASN A 93 -8.37 -18.93 2.54
N ARG A 94 -8.72 -18.24 3.64
CA ARG A 94 -9.32 -16.90 3.63
C ARG A 94 -8.40 -15.80 4.15
N ARG A 95 -7.19 -16.14 4.59
CA ARG A 95 -6.20 -15.14 5.01
C ARG A 95 -5.76 -14.33 3.79
N MET A 96 -5.79 -13.02 3.93
CA MET A 96 -5.31 -12.09 2.92
C MET A 96 -4.03 -11.45 3.44
N GLU A 97 -2.89 -11.97 3.01
CA GLU A 97 -1.58 -11.42 3.32
C GLU A 97 -1.26 -10.30 2.34
N PHE A 98 -0.51 -9.30 2.80
CA PHE A 98 -0.02 -8.22 1.95
C PHE A 98 1.50 -8.24 1.95
N ARG A 99 2.09 -7.90 0.81
CA ARG A 99 3.49 -7.48 0.71
C ARG A 99 3.52 -5.96 0.77
N ILE A 100 4.55 -5.40 1.39
CA ILE A 100 4.80 -3.96 1.40
C ILE A 100 6.20 -3.72 0.87
N GLY A 101 6.39 -2.65 0.12
CA GLY A 101 7.68 -2.13 -0.30
C GLY A 101 7.77 -0.65 -0.02
N ILE A 102 8.93 -0.20 0.48
CA ILE A 102 9.16 1.19 0.84
C ILE A 102 10.37 1.72 0.09
N ASN A 103 10.26 2.94 -0.43
CA ASN A 103 11.37 3.65 -1.04
C ASN A 103 11.34 5.15 -0.73
N LEU A 104 12.50 5.78 -0.62
CA LEU A 104 12.64 7.23 -0.59
C LEU A 104 13.12 7.70 -1.97
N GLY A 105 12.38 8.59 -2.62
CA GLY A 105 12.75 9.04 -3.96
C GLY A 105 12.09 10.34 -4.39
N ASP A 106 12.68 10.95 -5.42
CA ASP A 106 12.09 12.11 -6.07
C ASP A 106 10.83 11.69 -6.84
N VAL A 107 9.74 12.42 -6.59
CA VAL A 107 8.46 12.25 -7.28
C VAL A 107 8.03 13.57 -7.90
N VAL A 108 7.28 13.44 -8.98
CA VAL A 108 6.56 14.52 -9.64
C VAL A 108 5.10 14.43 -9.21
N GLU A 109 4.62 15.46 -8.51
CA GLU A 109 3.23 15.57 -8.08
C GLU A 109 2.43 16.37 -9.11
N GLU A 110 1.30 15.79 -9.54
CA GLU A 110 0.32 16.40 -10.43
C GLU A 110 -1.09 16.10 -9.88
N ALA A 111 -1.77 17.15 -9.40
CA ALA A 111 -3.01 17.03 -8.62
C ALA A 111 -2.83 16.05 -7.44
N ASP A 112 -3.59 14.96 -7.42
CA ASP A 112 -3.57 13.94 -6.36
C ASP A 112 -2.73 12.71 -6.72
N ARG A 113 -1.98 12.75 -7.82
CA ARG A 113 -1.13 11.65 -8.29
C ARG A 113 0.35 11.95 -8.13
N ILE A 114 1.13 10.91 -7.93
CA ILE A 114 2.60 10.97 -7.95
C ILE A 114 3.15 10.07 -9.06
N TYR A 115 4.20 10.57 -9.72
CA TYR A 115 4.91 9.86 -10.78
C TYR A 115 6.41 9.90 -10.53
N GLY A 116 7.13 8.93 -11.09
CA GLY A 116 8.59 8.91 -11.09
C GLY A 116 9.16 7.54 -10.76
N ASP A 117 10.47 7.40 -10.95
CA ASP A 117 11.17 6.14 -10.71
C ASP A 117 11.09 5.68 -9.26
N GLY A 118 10.94 6.61 -8.31
CA GLY A 118 10.75 6.27 -6.91
C GLY A 118 9.53 5.38 -6.66
N VAL A 119 8.44 5.60 -7.42
CA VAL A 119 7.19 4.80 -7.35
C VAL A 119 7.43 3.40 -7.91
N ASN A 120 8.11 3.31 -9.06
CA ASN A 120 8.46 2.04 -9.68
C ASN A 120 9.40 1.20 -8.81
N ILE A 121 10.35 1.84 -8.11
CA ILE A 121 11.24 1.16 -7.18
C ILE A 121 10.45 0.64 -5.97
N ALA A 122 9.56 1.42 -5.37
CA ALA A 122 8.72 0.96 -4.25
C ALA A 122 7.89 -0.27 -4.64
N ALA A 123 7.26 -0.26 -5.81
CA ALA A 123 6.49 -1.40 -6.32
C ALA A 123 7.38 -2.64 -6.58
N ARG A 124 8.61 -2.44 -7.09
CA ARG A 124 9.56 -3.55 -7.27
C ARG A 124 10.02 -4.12 -5.93
N VAL A 125 10.29 -3.29 -4.93
CA VAL A 125 10.64 -3.74 -3.58
C VAL A 125 9.49 -4.55 -2.99
N GLU A 126 8.24 -4.07 -3.12
CA GLU A 126 7.05 -4.82 -2.67
C GLU A 126 6.99 -6.20 -3.31
N SER A 127 7.21 -6.30 -4.63
CA SER A 127 7.13 -7.59 -5.33
C SER A 127 8.21 -8.61 -4.91
N MET A 128 9.28 -8.14 -4.26
CA MET A 128 10.36 -8.99 -3.73
C MET A 128 10.15 -9.38 -2.26
N ALA A 129 9.23 -8.72 -1.56
CA ALA A 129 8.94 -9.05 -0.17
C ALA A 129 8.25 -10.41 -0.04
N GLU A 130 8.49 -11.10 1.07
CA GLU A 130 7.69 -12.29 1.40
C GLU A 130 6.27 -11.89 1.81
N PRO A 131 5.27 -12.78 1.71
CA PRO A 131 3.94 -12.53 2.28
C PRO A 131 4.02 -12.09 3.75
N GLY A 132 3.42 -10.95 4.09
CA GLY A 132 3.54 -10.35 5.43
C GLY A 132 4.84 -9.58 5.70
N GLY A 133 5.73 -9.48 4.70
CA GLY A 133 7.00 -8.77 4.74
C GLY A 133 6.92 -7.29 4.34
N ILE A 134 8.03 -6.58 4.54
CA ILE A 134 8.27 -5.18 4.18
C ILE A 134 9.61 -5.09 3.48
#